data_AF-A0AAD7LRL2-F1
#
_entry.id   AF-A0AAD7LRL2-F1
#
_cell.length_a   1.000
_cell.length_b   1.000
_cell.length_c   1.000
_cell.angle_alpha   90.00
_cell.angle_beta   90.00
_cell.angle_gamma   90.00
#
_symmetry.space_group_name_H-M   'P 1'
#
loop_
_entity.id
_entity.type
_entity.pdbx_description
1 polymer ?
#
loop_
_entity_poly.entity_id
_entity_poly.type
_entity_poly.pdbx_seq_one_letter_code
_entity_poly.pdbx_strand_id
1 'polypeptide(L)'
;MEENKGKVCVTGGTGHIASWLIMRLLENGFAVNTTVRSNPENKKDVSFLTSLPGATQNLQIFKADLSNPESFDAAIQGCVGVFHVAATIDLEGKELEEIVTKTSINATLGILRACLNSKTVKRVVYTSSAAAVAFSEQNGIDIVTILPSFVVGPFICPKLAGSVHAALAMAFGNKDLYRHPFHAVHVEDLARAYLFLFEHSNPKGRYICSSE
;
A
#
# COMPACT_ATOMS: atom_id res chain seq x y z
N MET A 1 -2.76 -10.22 28.86
CA MET A 1 -1.63 -9.55 28.20
C MET A 1 -1.91 -9.67 26.72
N GLU A 2 -2.20 -8.56 26.03
CA GLU A 2 -2.37 -8.60 24.58
C GLU A 2 -1.06 -9.11 23.96
N GLU A 3 -1.13 -10.19 23.20
CA GLU A 3 -0.02 -10.67 22.40
C GLU A 3 0.44 -9.53 21.49
N ASN A 4 1.73 -9.17 21.57
CA ASN A 4 2.33 -8.22 20.65
C ASN A 4 2.24 -8.81 19.23
N LYS A 5 1.29 -8.32 18.43
CA LYS A 5 1.07 -8.76 17.04
C LYS A 5 2.27 -8.49 16.12
N GLY A 6 3.27 -7.76 16.61
CA GLY A 6 4.50 -7.46 15.93
C GLY A 6 4.45 -6.16 15.16
N LYS A 7 5.54 -5.89 14.43
CA LYS A 7 5.73 -4.68 13.64
C LYS A 7 5.52 -4.97 12.16
N VAL A 8 4.79 -4.13 11.44
CA VAL A 8 4.58 -4.27 9.99
C VAL A 8 4.99 -2.99 9.26
N CYS A 9 5.39 -3.11 8.00
CA CYS A 9 5.69 -1.95 7.15
C CYS A 9 4.58 -1.74 6.11
N VAL A 10 4.04 -0.53 5.99
CA VAL A 10 3.08 -0.13 4.94
C VAL A 10 3.73 0.91 4.03
N THR A 11 3.98 0.56 2.77
CA THR A 11 4.62 1.50 1.84
C THR A 11 3.63 2.53 1.30
N GLY A 12 4.08 3.78 1.14
CA GLY A 12 3.27 4.84 0.52
C GLY A 12 2.18 5.42 1.43
N GLY A 13 2.45 5.57 2.73
CA GLY A 13 1.47 5.93 3.77
C GLY A 13 0.63 7.17 3.52
N THR A 14 1.09 8.09 2.66
CA THR A 14 0.29 9.28 2.28
C THR A 14 -0.88 8.99 1.33
N GLY A 15 -0.97 7.77 0.79
CA GLY A 15 -2.00 7.37 -0.17
C GLY A 15 -3.34 7.01 0.49
N HIS A 16 -4.41 7.02 -0.30
CA HIS A 16 -5.77 6.69 0.15
C HIS A 16 -5.85 5.32 0.83
N ILE A 17 -5.48 4.25 0.11
CA ILE A 17 -5.51 2.88 0.62
C ILE A 17 -4.55 2.71 1.80
N ALA A 18 -3.31 3.19 1.65
CA ALA A 18 -2.26 3.01 2.65
C ALA A 18 -2.59 3.68 3.99
N SER A 19 -3.09 4.92 3.96
CA SER A 19 -3.47 5.66 5.16
C SER A 19 -4.60 4.98 5.93
N TRP A 20 -5.62 4.50 5.22
CA TRP A 20 -6.72 3.75 5.81
C TRP A 20 -6.24 2.42 6.40
N LEU A 21 -5.36 1.70 5.69
CA LEU A 21 -4.76 0.46 6.17
C LEU A 21 -3.92 0.68 7.44
N ILE A 22 -3.15 1.77 7.52
CA ILE A 22 -2.37 2.13 8.71
C ILE A 22 -3.30 2.35 9.91
N MET A 23 -4.39 3.10 9.74
CA MET A 23 -5.39 3.30 10.78
C MET A 23 -5.93 1.95 11.29
N ARG A 24 -6.35 1.07 10.37
CA ARG A 24 -6.88 -0.25 10.73
C ARG A 24 -5.83 -1.14 11.40
N LEU A 25 -4.56 -1.10 10.99
CA LEU A 25 -3.49 -1.85 11.62
C LEU A 25 -3.22 -1.38 13.06
N LEU A 26 -3.19 -0.07 13.30
CA LEU A 26 -3.03 0.50 14.63
C LEU A 26 -4.20 0.10 15.55
N GLU A 27 -5.44 0.18 15.06
CA GLU A 27 -6.64 -0.27 15.78
C GLU A 27 -6.63 -1.77 16.10
N ASN A 28 -5.92 -2.58 15.29
CA ASN A 28 -5.76 -4.01 15.50
C ASN A 28 -4.53 -4.38 16.34
N GLY A 29 -3.87 -3.39 16.96
CA GLY A 29 -2.77 -3.59 17.90
C GLY A 29 -1.39 -3.81 17.27
N PHE A 30 -1.22 -3.52 15.98
CA PHE A 30 0.09 -3.60 15.33
C PHE A 30 0.93 -2.35 15.58
N ALA A 31 2.26 -2.53 15.68
CA ALA A 31 3.21 -1.45 15.43
C ALA A 31 3.39 -1.28 13.92
N VAL A 32 3.35 -0.05 13.43
CA VAL A 32 3.37 0.26 12.00
C VAL A 32 4.55 1.15 11.66
N ASN A 33 5.42 0.66 10.78
CA ASN A 33 6.32 1.50 10.01
C ASN A 33 5.59 1.90 8.72
N THR A 34 5.71 3.16 8.31
CA THR A 34 5.21 3.57 6.99
C THR A 34 6.23 4.39 6.24
N THR A 35 6.17 4.36 4.91
CA THR A 35 7.05 5.15 4.07
C THR A 35 6.34 6.29 3.37
N VAL A 36 6.99 7.45 3.34
CA VAL A 36 6.54 8.63 2.61
C VAL A 36 7.65 9.14 1.70
N ARG A 37 7.27 9.61 0.51
CA ARG A 37 8.21 10.26 -0.41
C ARG A 37 8.65 11.60 0.16
N SER A 38 9.96 11.87 0.13
CA SER A 38 10.49 13.18 0.42
C SER A 38 10.42 14.05 -0.82
N ASN A 39 9.73 15.19 -0.74
CA ASN A 39 9.85 16.22 -1.76
C ASN A 39 10.46 17.47 -1.10
N PRO A 40 11.65 17.92 -1.55
CA PRO A 40 12.29 19.14 -1.04
C PRO A 40 11.42 20.39 -1.20
N GLU A 41 10.62 20.46 -2.26
CA GLU A 41 9.81 21.64 -2.61
C GLU A 41 8.42 21.64 -1.97
N ASN A 42 7.94 20.46 -1.53
CA ASN A 42 6.59 20.32 -0.99
C ASN A 42 6.58 19.26 0.12
N LYS A 43 6.73 19.70 1.37
CA LYS A 43 6.56 18.82 2.52
C LYS A 43 5.11 18.33 2.55
N LYS A 44 4.92 17.04 2.24
CA LYS A 44 3.61 16.41 2.43
C LYS A 44 3.21 16.51 3.89
N ASP A 45 2.00 16.98 4.12
CA ASP A 45 1.37 16.89 5.43
C ASP A 45 1.24 15.41 5.81
N VAL A 46 1.68 15.07 7.03
CA VAL A 46 1.56 13.74 7.63
C VAL A 46 0.79 13.78 8.95
N SER A 47 0.24 14.95 9.31
CA SER A 47 -0.48 15.18 10.57
C SER A 47 -1.68 14.24 10.71
N PHE A 48 -2.37 13.94 9.61
CA PHE A 48 -3.48 12.99 9.57
C PHE A 48 -3.08 11.54 9.87
N LEU A 49 -1.80 11.17 9.73
CA LEU A 49 -1.28 9.87 10.17
C LEU A 49 -0.87 9.92 11.64
N THR A 50 -0.18 10.98 12.05
CA THR A 50 0.33 11.11 13.43
C THR A 50 -0.77 11.42 14.45
N SER A 51 -1.95 11.86 14.00
CA SER A 51 -3.14 12.09 14.83
C SER A 51 -4.05 10.86 14.96
N LEU A 52 -3.73 9.74 14.30
CA LEU A 52 -4.50 8.51 14.43
C LEU A 52 -4.41 7.96 15.87
N PRO A 53 -5.47 7.31 16.37
CA PRO A 53 -5.42 6.61 17.64
C PRO A 53 -4.26 5.59 17.66
N GLY A 54 -3.41 5.66 18.69
CA GLY A 54 -2.24 4.79 18.84
C GLY A 54 -1.00 5.17 18.03
N ALA A 55 -1.07 6.19 17.16
CA ALA A 55 0.07 6.57 16.32
C ALA A 55 1.28 7.06 17.12
N THR A 56 1.08 7.80 18.22
CA THR A 56 2.18 8.34 19.04
C THR A 56 3.11 7.25 19.56
N GLN A 57 2.58 6.07 19.89
CA GLN A 57 3.36 4.95 20.42
C GLN A 57 3.77 3.96 19.33
N ASN A 58 2.88 3.71 18.36
CA ASN A 58 2.98 2.58 17.45
C ASN A 58 3.23 2.95 16.00
N LEU A 59 3.30 4.23 15.61
CA LEU A 59 3.58 4.64 14.23
C LEU A 59 5.00 5.24 14.09
N GLN A 60 5.78 4.74 13.13
CA GLN A 60 7.05 5.32 12.71
C GLN A 60 7.03 5.63 11.22
N ILE A 61 7.41 6.87 10.85
CA ILE A 61 7.40 7.34 9.47
C ILE A 61 8.83 7.42 8.93
N PHE A 62 9.07 6.73 7.82
CA PHE A 62 10.34 6.65 7.12
C PHE A 62 10.27 7.36 5.77
N LYS A 63 11.40 7.90 5.33
CA LYS A 63 11.53 8.47 4.00
C LYS A 63 11.99 7.38 3.03
N ALA A 64 11.18 7.10 2.02
CA ALA A 64 11.55 6.16 0.95
C ALA A 64 10.93 6.56 -0.38
N ASP A 65 11.58 6.18 -1.48
CA ASP A 65 11.13 6.46 -2.83
C ASP A 65 11.32 5.24 -3.74
N LEU A 66 10.34 4.95 -4.60
CA LEU A 66 10.36 3.81 -5.52
C LEU A 66 11.51 3.90 -6.54
N SER A 67 12.01 5.12 -6.83
CA SER A 67 13.22 5.32 -7.64
C SER A 67 14.52 4.92 -6.94
N ASN A 68 14.49 4.78 -5.60
CA ASN A 68 15.63 4.35 -4.79
C ASN A 68 15.21 3.18 -3.87
N PRO A 69 15.18 1.94 -4.36
CA PRO A 69 14.62 0.81 -3.61
C PRO A 69 15.35 0.49 -2.29
N GLU A 70 16.62 0.84 -2.14
CA GLU A 70 17.39 0.67 -0.90
C GLU A 70 16.87 1.57 0.24
N SER A 71 16.16 2.66 -0.09
CA SER A 71 15.58 3.56 0.90
C SER A 71 14.48 2.92 1.75
N PHE A 72 13.98 1.74 1.38
CA PHE A 72 12.97 1.00 2.15
C PHE A 72 13.57 0.11 3.25
N ASP A 73 14.88 -0.14 3.25
CA ASP A 73 15.53 -1.09 4.16
C ASP A 73 15.26 -0.77 5.63
N ALA A 74 15.45 0.50 6.02
CA ALA A 74 15.24 0.95 7.39
C ALA A 74 13.77 0.80 7.85
N ALA A 75 12.82 0.98 6.93
CA ALA A 75 11.40 0.83 7.23
C ALA A 75 10.98 -0.65 7.36
N ILE A 76 11.64 -1.55 6.65
CA ILE A 76 11.33 -2.99 6.62
C ILE A 76 12.05 -3.74 7.75
N GLN A 77 13.20 -3.25 8.20
CA GLN A 77 14.01 -3.92 9.21
C GLN A 77 13.21 -4.21 10.51
N GLY A 78 13.20 -5.48 10.92
CA GLY A 78 12.51 -5.94 12.12
C GLY A 78 10.99 -6.06 11.97
N CYS A 79 10.43 -5.83 10.78
CA CYS A 79 9.02 -6.07 10.52
C CYS A 79 8.74 -7.56 10.31
N VAL A 80 7.64 -8.05 10.87
CA VAL A 80 7.11 -9.40 10.63
C VAL A 80 6.35 -9.50 9.31
N GLY A 81 5.95 -8.36 8.74
CA GLY A 81 5.18 -8.29 7.51
C GLY A 81 5.34 -6.98 6.75
N VAL A 82 5.09 -7.01 5.45
CA VAL A 82 5.12 -5.82 4.59
C VAL A 82 3.87 -5.76 3.73
N PHE A 83 3.18 -4.62 3.77
CA PHE A 83 2.10 -4.25 2.87
C PHE A 83 2.66 -3.30 1.81
N HIS A 84 2.92 -3.82 0.62
CA HIS A 84 3.37 -2.98 -0.49
C HIS A 84 2.15 -2.37 -1.19
N VAL A 85 1.89 -1.09 -0.88
CA VAL A 85 0.76 -0.32 -1.41
C VAL A 85 1.23 0.85 -2.28
N ALA A 86 2.47 1.32 -2.09
CA ALA A 86 3.04 2.36 -2.94
C ALA A 86 3.07 1.93 -4.42
N ALA A 87 2.62 2.82 -5.29
CA ALA A 87 2.72 2.67 -6.74
C ALA A 87 3.17 4.00 -7.37
N THR A 88 3.86 3.92 -8.51
CA THR A 88 4.02 5.08 -9.40
C THR A 88 2.72 5.23 -10.18
N ILE A 89 2.11 6.41 -10.08
CA ILE A 89 0.88 6.74 -10.81
C ILE A 89 1.19 8.00 -11.60
N ASP A 90 1.19 7.88 -12.92
CA ASP A 90 1.24 9.02 -13.83
C ASP A 90 -0.14 9.17 -14.49
N LEU A 91 -0.99 9.99 -13.88
CA LEU A 91 -2.33 10.28 -14.41
C LEU A 91 -2.29 11.29 -15.56
N GLU A 92 -1.17 12.00 -15.74
CA GLU A 92 -1.02 13.08 -16.70
C GLU A 92 -0.27 12.64 -17.97
N GLY A 93 0.24 11.41 -18.00
CA GLY A 93 0.98 10.84 -19.14
C GLY A 93 2.27 11.59 -19.46
N LYS A 94 2.90 12.18 -18.44
CA LYS A 94 4.14 12.95 -18.58
C LYS A 94 5.35 12.06 -18.80
N GLU A 95 5.31 10.84 -18.28
CA GLU A 95 6.36 9.85 -18.35
C GLU A 95 5.99 8.74 -19.35
N LEU A 96 7.01 8.17 -20.00
CA LEU A 96 6.82 7.03 -20.89
C LEU A 96 6.38 5.80 -20.07
N GLU A 97 5.39 5.07 -20.57
CA GLU A 97 4.88 3.85 -19.92
C GLU A 97 6.00 2.84 -19.60
N GLU A 98 7.00 2.73 -20.47
CA GLU A 98 8.18 1.88 -20.24
C GLU A 98 8.98 2.31 -19.01
N ILE A 99 9.17 3.63 -18.79
CA ILE A 99 9.90 4.17 -17.64
C ILE A 99 9.10 3.90 -16.34
N VAL A 100 7.79 4.13 -16.37
CA VAL A 100 6.90 3.86 -15.24
C VAL A 100 6.89 2.38 -14.88
N THR A 101 6.81 1.52 -15.90
CA THR A 101 6.82 0.06 -15.74
C THR A 101 8.14 -0.42 -15.18
N LYS A 102 9.27 0.00 -15.77
CA LYS A 102 10.61 -0.36 -15.31
C LYS A 102 10.86 0.08 -13.86
N THR A 103 10.42 1.29 -13.52
CA THR A 103 10.52 1.82 -12.15
C THR A 103 9.70 0.98 -11.18
N SER A 104 8.46 0.63 -11.52
CA SER A 104 7.59 -0.23 -10.70
C SER A 104 8.19 -1.62 -10.46
N ILE A 105 8.77 -2.23 -11.49
CA ILE A 105 9.43 -3.53 -11.39
C ILE A 105 10.65 -3.43 -10.47
N ASN A 106 11.54 -2.47 -10.72
CA ASN A 106 12.76 -2.31 -9.93
C ASN A 106 12.45 -2.01 -8.45
N ALA A 107 11.45 -1.16 -8.20
CA ALA A 107 11.01 -0.85 -6.85
C ALA A 107 10.45 -2.07 -6.13
N THR A 108 9.59 -2.84 -6.80
CA THR A 108 9.02 -4.07 -6.26
C THR A 108 10.13 -5.06 -5.92
N LEU A 109 11.05 -5.32 -6.86
CA LEU A 109 12.16 -6.24 -6.64
C LEU A 109 13.07 -5.80 -5.49
N GLY A 110 13.37 -4.50 -5.38
CA GLY A 110 14.18 -3.98 -4.27
C GLY A 110 13.49 -4.12 -2.91
N ILE A 111 12.19 -3.83 -2.83
CA ILE A 111 11.41 -4.03 -1.59
C ILE A 111 11.38 -5.51 -1.20
N LEU A 112 11.21 -6.42 -2.17
CA LEU A 112 11.21 -7.86 -1.89
C LEU A 112 12.59 -8.36 -1.45
N ARG A 113 13.69 -7.82 -2.01
CA ARG A 113 15.05 -8.09 -1.54
C ARG A 113 15.26 -7.56 -0.12
N ALA A 114 14.78 -6.36 0.20
CA ALA A 114 14.83 -5.84 1.56
C ALA A 114 14.07 -6.74 2.55
N CYS A 115 12.92 -7.28 2.15
CA CYS A 115 12.17 -8.26 2.94
C CYS A 115 13.01 -9.52 3.23
N LEU A 116 13.64 -10.10 2.20
CA LEU A 116 14.53 -11.26 2.34
C LEU A 116 15.72 -10.96 3.27
N ASN A 117 16.37 -9.81 3.06
CA ASN A 117 17.54 -9.40 3.84
C ASN A 117 17.22 -9.14 5.31
N SER A 118 15.98 -8.72 5.62
CA SER A 118 15.53 -8.45 6.99
C SER A 118 15.50 -9.71 7.88
N LYS A 119 15.39 -10.90 7.28
CA LYS A 119 15.21 -12.22 7.93
C LYS A 119 14.02 -12.33 8.90
N THR A 120 13.21 -11.28 9.02
CA THR A 120 12.13 -11.14 10.01
C THR A 120 10.76 -11.12 9.34
N VAL A 121 10.69 -10.66 8.09
CA VAL A 121 9.47 -10.64 7.29
C VAL A 121 9.04 -12.07 6.98
N LYS A 122 7.87 -12.44 7.48
CA LYS A 122 7.24 -13.74 7.25
C LYS A 122 6.33 -13.73 6.02
N ARG A 123 5.74 -12.57 5.71
CA ARG A 123 4.80 -12.43 4.60
C ARG A 123 4.79 -11.02 4.02
N VAL A 124 4.64 -10.94 2.70
CA VAL A 124 4.36 -9.70 1.98
C VAL A 124 2.96 -9.76 1.38
N VAL A 125 2.14 -8.75 1.66
CA VAL A 125 0.86 -8.53 0.96
C VAL A 125 1.06 -7.41 -0.05
N TYR A 126 0.98 -7.76 -1.32
CA TYR A 126 1.28 -6.86 -2.42
C TYR A 126 -0.01 -6.37 -3.11
N THR A 127 -0.10 -5.08 -3.37
CA THR A 127 -1.22 -4.47 -4.09
C THR A 127 -0.97 -4.52 -5.60
N SER A 128 -1.42 -5.61 -6.23
CA SER A 128 -1.42 -5.87 -7.68
C SER A 128 -0.07 -5.93 -8.42
N SER A 129 0.55 -7.11 -8.55
CA SER A 129 1.60 -7.34 -9.57
C SER A 129 1.76 -8.81 -9.93
N ALA A 130 1.69 -9.13 -11.23
CA ALA A 130 2.07 -10.45 -11.75
C ALA A 130 3.59 -10.72 -11.57
N ALA A 131 4.42 -9.67 -11.61
CA ALA A 131 5.86 -9.78 -11.39
C ALA A 131 6.22 -10.15 -9.93
N ALA A 132 5.40 -9.72 -8.95
CA ALA A 132 5.58 -10.11 -7.56
C ALA A 132 5.35 -11.62 -7.35
N VAL A 133 4.39 -12.22 -8.07
CA VAL A 133 4.14 -13.67 -8.02
C VAL A 133 5.31 -14.46 -8.60
N ALA A 134 5.82 -14.06 -9.78
CA ALA A 134 6.98 -14.71 -10.40
C ALA A 134 8.25 -14.63 -9.52
N PHE A 135 8.45 -13.51 -8.81
CA PHE A 135 9.59 -13.37 -7.88
C PHE A 135 9.45 -14.28 -6.65
N SER A 136 8.24 -14.45 -6.11
CA SER A 136 7.95 -15.35 -4.98
C SER A 136 8.39 -16.78 -5.28
N GLU A 137 7.99 -17.30 -6.45
CA GLU A 137 8.29 -18.67 -6.89
C GLU A 137 9.80 -18.94 -6.98
N GLN A 138 10.58 -17.94 -7.37
CA GLN A 138 12.02 -18.06 -7.55
C GLN A 138 12.83 -17.92 -6.25
N ASN A 139 12.31 -17.22 -5.23
CA ASN A 139 13.08 -16.81 -4.05
C ASN A 139 12.53 -17.35 -2.72
N GLY A 140 11.43 -18.12 -2.74
CA GLY A 140 10.89 -18.78 -1.55
C GLY A 140 10.29 -17.82 -0.49
N ILE A 141 9.90 -16.61 -0.90
CA ILE A 141 9.24 -15.62 -0.03
C ILE A 141 7.71 -15.78 -0.10
N ASP A 142 7.03 -15.76 1.05
CA ASP A 142 5.58 -15.87 1.10
C ASP A 142 4.93 -14.55 0.68
N ILE A 143 4.42 -14.51 -0.55
CA ILE A 143 3.76 -13.35 -1.13
C ILE A 143 2.31 -13.69 -1.45
N VAL A 144 1.41 -12.82 -1.03
CA VAL A 144 0.01 -12.84 -1.44
C VAL A 144 -0.31 -11.53 -2.15
N THR A 145 -0.96 -11.62 -3.30
CA THR A 145 -1.31 -10.45 -4.10
C THR A 145 -2.81 -10.19 -4.02
N ILE A 146 -3.18 -8.96 -3.68
CA ILE A 146 -4.56 -8.48 -3.73
C ILE A 146 -4.73 -7.56 -4.95
N LEU A 147 -5.84 -7.74 -5.68
CA LEU A 147 -6.20 -6.99 -6.87
C LEU A 147 -7.52 -6.24 -6.59
N PRO A 148 -7.46 -5.04 -6.01
CA PRO A 148 -8.65 -4.23 -5.81
C PRO A 148 -9.20 -3.72 -7.15
N SER A 149 -10.52 -3.62 -7.25
CA SER A 149 -11.20 -2.82 -8.27
C SER A 149 -11.18 -1.32 -7.89
N PHE A 150 -12.11 -0.50 -8.39
CA PHE A 150 -12.13 0.92 -8.03
C PHE A 150 -12.39 1.12 -6.54
N VAL A 151 -11.39 1.64 -5.81
CA VAL A 151 -11.53 1.84 -4.37
C VAL A 151 -12.33 3.11 -4.09
N VAL A 152 -13.48 2.93 -3.45
CA VAL A 152 -14.43 4.00 -3.08
C VAL A 152 -14.61 4.05 -1.56
N GLY A 153 -15.19 5.14 -1.07
CA GLY A 153 -15.50 5.32 0.34
C GLY A 153 -14.75 6.50 0.99
N PRO A 154 -14.80 6.60 2.33
CA PRO A 154 -14.14 7.66 3.06
C PRO A 154 -12.61 7.62 2.92
N PHE A 155 -11.96 8.73 3.28
CA PHE A 155 -10.52 8.86 3.24
C PHE A 155 -10.05 9.81 4.35
N ILE A 156 -8.86 9.56 4.89
CA ILE A 156 -8.25 10.40 5.94
C ILE A 156 -7.13 11.29 5.39
N CYS A 157 -6.62 10.98 4.21
CA CYS A 157 -5.58 11.78 3.57
C CYS A 157 -6.15 13.14 3.11
N PRO A 158 -5.38 14.24 3.15
CA PRO A 158 -5.89 15.58 2.90
C PRO A 158 -6.24 15.86 1.43
N LYS A 159 -5.79 15.00 0.51
CA LYS A 159 -6.08 15.12 -0.92
C LYS A 159 -7.20 14.17 -1.31
N LEU A 160 -8.12 14.66 -2.13
CA LEU A 160 -9.13 13.84 -2.77
C LEU A 160 -8.44 12.74 -3.59
N ALA A 161 -8.71 11.48 -3.23
CA ALA A 161 -8.14 10.32 -3.91
C ALA A 161 -8.61 10.27 -5.37
N GLY A 162 -7.72 9.89 -6.30
CA GLY A 162 -8.06 9.83 -7.73
C GLY A 162 -9.22 8.87 -8.03
N SER A 163 -9.28 7.72 -7.35
CA SER A 163 -10.37 6.75 -7.49
C SER A 163 -11.71 7.32 -7.01
N VAL A 164 -11.71 8.05 -5.89
CA VAL A 164 -12.91 8.72 -5.35
C VAL A 164 -13.32 9.89 -6.24
N HIS A 165 -12.37 10.66 -6.78
CA HIS A 165 -12.65 11.72 -7.74
C HIS A 165 -13.35 11.19 -8.99
N ALA A 166 -12.85 10.08 -9.55
CA ALA A 166 -13.47 9.43 -10.69
C ALA A 166 -14.84 8.82 -10.36
N ALA A 167 -15.00 8.22 -9.17
CA ALA A 167 -16.31 7.74 -8.72
C ALA A 167 -17.35 8.86 -8.57
N LEU A 168 -16.90 10.07 -8.22
CA LEU A 168 -17.72 11.28 -8.13
C LEU A 168 -17.82 12.06 -9.45
N ALA A 169 -17.32 11.52 -10.57
CA ALA A 169 -17.28 12.22 -11.85
C ALA A 169 -18.66 12.73 -12.30
N MET A 170 -19.73 11.96 -12.08
CA MET A 170 -21.09 12.40 -12.39
C MET A 170 -21.51 13.62 -11.56
N ALA A 171 -21.18 13.62 -10.26
CA ALA A 171 -21.48 14.75 -9.36
C ALA A 171 -20.67 15.99 -9.73
N PHE A 172 -19.43 15.82 -10.23
CA PHE A 172 -18.59 16.92 -10.72
C PHE A 172 -18.87 17.31 -12.18
N GLY A 173 -19.75 16.61 -12.89
CA GLY A 173 -20.04 16.86 -14.30
C GLY A 173 -18.90 16.49 -15.26
N ASN A 174 -17.95 15.65 -14.85
CA ASN A 174 -16.80 15.26 -15.66
C ASN A 174 -17.13 14.10 -16.60
N LYS A 175 -17.58 14.45 -17.83
CA LYS A 175 -18.09 13.50 -18.84
C LYS A 175 -17.09 12.49 -19.37
N ASP A 176 -15.81 12.76 -19.22
CA ASP A 176 -14.76 11.86 -19.74
C ASP A 176 -14.49 10.69 -18.81
N LEU A 177 -14.87 10.79 -17.53
CA LEU A 177 -14.57 9.79 -16.50
C LEU A 177 -15.70 8.78 -16.23
N TYR A 178 -16.92 8.95 -16.77
CA TYR A 178 -18.06 8.04 -16.49
C TYR A 178 -18.59 7.27 -17.72
N ARG A 179 -17.78 7.10 -18.77
CA ARG A 179 -18.21 6.42 -20.01
C ARG A 179 -18.42 4.90 -19.87
N HIS A 180 -17.95 4.26 -18.79
CA HIS A 180 -18.05 2.82 -18.58
C HIS A 180 -18.42 2.47 -17.14
N PRO A 181 -19.18 1.37 -16.91
CA PRO A 181 -19.41 0.86 -15.56
C PRO A 181 -18.07 0.41 -14.96
N PHE A 182 -17.83 0.75 -13.69
CA PHE A 182 -16.66 0.31 -12.93
C PHE A 182 -17.12 -0.63 -11.83
N HIS A 183 -16.43 -1.76 -11.70
CA HIS A 183 -16.48 -2.58 -10.49
C HIS A 183 -15.81 -1.81 -9.36
N ALA A 184 -16.39 -1.86 -8.16
CA ALA A 184 -15.93 -1.07 -7.04
C ALA A 184 -15.62 -1.93 -5.81
N VAL A 185 -14.84 -1.39 -4.88
CA VAL A 185 -14.65 -1.97 -3.56
C VAL A 185 -14.60 -0.86 -2.54
N HIS A 186 -15.28 -1.05 -1.42
CA HIS A 186 -15.21 -0.09 -0.33
C HIS A 186 -13.84 -0.17 0.36
N VAL A 187 -13.24 0.97 0.68
CA VAL A 187 -11.90 1.07 1.28
C VAL A 187 -11.76 0.26 2.58
N GLU A 188 -12.83 0.19 3.37
CA GLU A 188 -12.87 -0.58 4.60
C GLU A 188 -12.88 -2.10 4.34
N ASP A 189 -13.61 -2.56 3.32
CA ASP A 189 -13.59 -3.97 2.91
C ASP A 189 -12.22 -4.38 2.38
N LEU A 190 -11.60 -3.50 1.61
CA LEU A 190 -10.25 -3.70 1.12
C LEU A 190 -9.23 -3.79 2.28
N ALA A 191 -9.32 -2.90 3.28
CA ALA A 191 -8.44 -2.95 4.44
C ALA A 191 -8.63 -4.23 5.27
N ARG A 192 -9.87 -4.70 5.44
CA ARG A 192 -10.14 -6.01 6.05
C ARG A 192 -9.55 -7.16 5.24
N ALA A 193 -9.61 -7.10 3.91
CA ALA A 193 -9.00 -8.11 3.05
C ALA A 193 -7.47 -8.15 3.20
N TYR A 194 -6.79 -6.99 3.30
CA TYR A 194 -5.36 -6.96 3.60
C TYR A 194 -5.02 -7.66 4.92
N LEU A 195 -5.73 -7.33 5.99
CA LEU A 195 -5.55 -7.96 7.31
C LEU A 195 -5.78 -9.47 7.24
N PHE A 196 -6.88 -9.89 6.61
CA PHE A 196 -7.21 -11.31 6.46
C PHE A 196 -6.12 -12.09 5.74
N LEU A 197 -5.66 -11.58 4.59
CA LEU A 197 -4.60 -12.21 3.79
C LEU A 197 -3.25 -12.20 4.50
N PHE A 198 -3.01 -11.25 5.40
CA PHE A 198 -1.80 -11.20 6.21
C PHE A 198 -1.84 -12.21 7.37
N GLU A 199 -2.93 -12.26 8.13
CA GLU A 199 -3.03 -13.01 9.38
C GLU A 199 -3.24 -14.52 9.20
N HIS A 200 -3.89 -14.96 8.12
CA HIS A 200 -4.18 -16.38 7.89
C HIS A 200 -3.08 -17.02 7.08
N SER A 201 -2.46 -18.12 7.50
CA SER A 201 -1.37 -18.75 6.73
C SER A 201 -1.81 -19.41 5.41
N ASN A 202 -3.08 -19.81 5.29
CA ASN A 202 -3.63 -20.59 4.18
C ASN A 202 -3.69 -19.88 2.80
N PRO A 203 -4.02 -18.58 2.69
CA PRO A 203 -4.10 -17.89 1.41
C PRO A 203 -2.76 -17.89 0.67
N LYS A 204 -2.80 -18.21 -0.63
CA LYS A 204 -1.64 -18.27 -1.53
C LYS A 204 -2.05 -17.74 -2.90
N GLY A 205 -1.14 -17.03 -3.57
CA GLY A 205 -1.37 -16.52 -4.92
C GLY A 205 -2.16 -15.21 -4.95
N ARG A 206 -3.18 -15.13 -5.81
CA ARG A 206 -3.83 -13.89 -6.24
C ARG A 206 -5.30 -13.84 -5.82
N TYR A 207 -5.73 -12.72 -5.25
CA TYR A 207 -7.09 -12.49 -4.78
C TYR A 207 -7.67 -11.22 -5.39
N ILE A 208 -8.73 -11.35 -6.17
CA ILE A 208 -9.53 -10.20 -6.60
C ILE A 208 -10.31 -9.69 -5.39
N CYS A 209 -10.29 -8.38 -5.16
CA CYS A 209 -11.05 -7.73 -4.11
C CYS A 209 -11.98 -6.69 -4.76
N SER A 210 -13.20 -7.13 -5.07
CA SER A 210 -14.25 -6.32 -5.67
C SER A 210 -15.59 -6.69 -5.04
N SER A 211 -16.42 -5.70 -4.78
CA SER A 211 -17.81 -5.84 -4.35
C SER A 211 -18.68 -5.19 -5.41
N GLU A 212 -19.32 -6.04 -6.23
CA GLU A 212 -20.07 -5.69 -7.45
C GLU A 212 -19.22 -5.38 -8.69
#